data_AF-A0A5N6ST02-F1
#
_entry.id   AF-A0A5N6ST02-F1
#
_cell.length_a   1.000
_cell.length_b   1.000
_cell.length_c   1.000
_cell.angle_alpha   90.00
_cell.angle_beta   90.00
_cell.angle_gamma   90.00
#
_symmetry.space_group_name_H-M   'P 1'
#
loop_
_entity.id
_entity.type
_entity.pdbx_description
1 polymer ?
#
loop_
_entity_poly.entity_id
_entity_poly.type
_entity_poly.pdbx_seq_one_letter_code
_entity_poly.pdbx_strand_id
1 'polypeptide(L)'
;MGKNYQNTYFRPAVLAAVDETAKAAKAVGISGHALALRWTIYHSALGPQYGDSVIIGASSLTQLQANLDAVEAGPLDEHLAGLVDQVGKLVGDEAAPYHL
;
A
#
# COMPACT_ATOMS: atom_id res chain seq x y z
N MET A 1 -0.13 -13.51 17.84
CA MET A 1 -0.19 -12.67 16.62
C MET A 1 0.98 -11.69 16.47
N GLY A 2 1.51 -11.06 17.52
CA GLY A 2 2.54 -10.01 17.38
C GLY A 2 3.89 -10.41 16.76
N LYS A 3 4.57 -11.45 17.26
CA LYS A 3 5.95 -11.78 16.82
C LYS A 3 6.03 -12.26 15.37
N ASN A 4 5.07 -13.10 14.95
CA ASN A 4 5.08 -13.64 13.59
C ASN A 4 4.78 -12.55 12.55
N TYR A 5 3.83 -11.64 12.83
CA TYR A 5 3.55 -10.50 11.95
C TYR A 5 4.77 -9.58 11.82
N GLN A 6 5.45 -9.28 12.93
CA GLN A 6 6.67 -8.47 12.90
C GLN A 6 7.76 -9.13 12.08
N ASN A 7 8.03 -10.42 12.30
CA ASN A 7 9.07 -11.14 11.55
C ASN A 7 8.79 -11.17 10.04
N THR A 8 7.52 -11.24 9.65
CA THR A 8 7.12 -11.29 8.24
C THR A 8 7.22 -9.94 7.56
N TYR A 9 6.77 -8.85 8.20
CA TYR A 9 6.65 -7.54 7.54
C TYR A 9 7.74 -6.53 7.91
N PHE A 10 8.43 -6.70 9.04
CA PHE A 10 9.39 -5.71 9.54
C PHE A 10 10.82 -6.09 9.14
N ARG A 11 11.01 -6.45 7.86
CA ARG A 11 12.36 -6.67 7.33
C ARG A 11 13.02 -5.32 7.03
N PRO A 12 14.34 -5.17 7.22
CA PRO A 12 15.03 -3.91 6.99
C PRO A 12 14.78 -3.28 5.61
N ALA A 13 14.77 -4.07 4.53
CA ALA A 13 14.52 -3.53 3.19
C ALA A 13 13.07 -3.05 3.04
N VAL A 14 12.10 -3.81 3.58
CA VAL A 14 10.68 -3.42 3.59
C VAL A 14 10.46 -2.13 4.39
N LEU A 15 11.13 -1.96 5.54
CA LEU A 15 11.02 -0.74 6.33
C LEU A 15 11.65 0.47 5.62
N ALA A 16 12.77 0.28 4.92
CA ALA A 16 13.39 1.34 4.11
C ALA A 16 12.49 1.76 2.94
N ALA A 17 11.88 0.79 2.26
CA ALA A 17 10.87 1.00 1.23
C ALA A 17 9.65 1.80 1.73
N VAL A 18 9.16 1.47 2.92
CA VAL A 18 8.06 2.20 3.56
C VAL A 18 8.47 3.65 3.86
N ASP A 19 9.68 3.88 4.38
CA ASP A 19 10.15 5.24 4.69
C ASP A 19 10.32 6.10 3.42
N GLU A 20 10.87 5.52 2.35
CA GLU A 20 11.01 6.19 1.05
C GLU A 20 9.67 6.59 0.45
N THR A 21 8.74 5.64 0.35
CA THR A 21 7.41 5.88 -0.23
C THR A 21 6.57 6.84 0.64
N ALA A 22 6.68 6.74 1.98
CA ALA A 22 6.00 7.66 2.89
C ALA A 22 6.53 9.10 2.79
N LYS A 23 7.84 9.30 2.58
CA LYS A 23 8.44 10.62 2.36
C LYS A 23 7.93 11.26 1.07
N ALA A 24 7.86 10.49 -0.01
CA ALA A 24 7.34 10.96 -1.30
C ALA A 24 5.85 11.34 -1.20
N ALA A 25 5.03 10.48 -0.59
CA ALA A 25 3.63 10.78 -0.29
C ALA A 25 3.47 12.09 0.51
N LYS A 26 4.27 12.26 1.57
CA LYS A 26 4.20 13.45 2.42
C LYS A 26 4.56 14.72 1.66
N ALA A 27 5.49 14.67 0.70
CA ALA A 27 5.89 15.82 -0.10
C ALA A 27 4.74 16.41 -0.94
N VAL A 28 3.73 15.60 -1.27
CA VAL A 28 2.52 16.02 -2.00
C VAL A 28 1.28 16.12 -1.10
N GLY A 29 1.45 16.01 0.22
CA GLY A 29 0.37 16.17 1.19
C GLY A 29 -0.56 14.96 1.37
N ILE A 30 -0.15 13.75 0.95
CA ILE A 30 -0.90 12.51 1.22
C ILE A 30 -0.18 11.66 2.27
N SER A 31 -0.93 10.83 3.00
CA SER A 31 -0.34 9.87 3.94
C SER A 31 0.20 8.65 3.19
N GLY A 32 1.20 7.96 3.76
CA GLY A 32 1.68 6.69 3.21
C GLY A 32 0.59 5.62 3.16
N HIS A 33 -0.37 5.66 4.09
CA HIS A 33 -1.56 4.81 4.07
C HIS A 33 -2.46 5.08 2.86
N ALA A 34 -2.78 6.35 2.59
CA ALA A 34 -3.56 6.73 1.42
C ALA A 34 -2.83 6.39 0.12
N LEU A 35 -1.50 6.58 0.06
CA LEU A 35 -0.66 6.16 -1.06
C LEU A 35 -0.83 4.66 -1.33
N ALA A 36 -0.60 3.81 -0.33
CA ALA A 36 -0.67 2.36 -0.47
C ALA A 36 -2.07 1.88 -0.91
N LEU A 37 -3.13 2.44 -0.33
CA LEU A 37 -4.50 2.07 -0.66
C LEU A 37 -4.87 2.47 -2.09
N ARG A 38 -4.53 3.70 -2.50
CA ARG A 38 -4.79 4.20 -3.86
C ARG A 38 -3.99 3.43 -4.91
N TRP A 39 -2.73 3.07 -4.62
CA TRP A 39 -1.94 2.22 -5.50
C TRP A 39 -2.60 0.85 -5.69
N THR A 40 -3.01 0.21 -4.59
CA THR A 40 -3.66 -1.11 -4.62
C THR A 40 -4.93 -1.12 -5.47
N ILE A 41 -5.73 -0.06 -5.40
CA ILE A 41 -7.03 0.00 -6.10
C ILE A 41 -6.89 0.41 -7.56
N TYR A 42 -6.01 1.35 -7.89
CA TYR A 42 -5.97 1.98 -9.21
C TYR A 42 -4.79 1.55 -10.10
N HIS A 43 -3.72 1.03 -9.50
CA HIS A 43 -2.44 0.80 -10.18
C HIS A 43 -1.94 -0.64 -10.06
N SER A 44 -2.64 -1.49 -9.30
CA SER A 44 -2.32 -2.92 -9.21
C SER A 44 -2.79 -3.69 -10.44
N ALA A 45 -2.51 -4.99 -10.46
CA ALA A 45 -2.98 -5.89 -11.51
C ALA A 45 -4.50 -6.21 -11.44
N LEU A 46 -5.19 -5.76 -10.38
CA LEU A 46 -6.61 -6.06 -10.17
C LEU A 46 -7.48 -5.31 -11.19
N GLY A 47 -8.48 -6.00 -11.73
CA GLY A 47 -9.40 -5.42 -12.71
C GLY A 47 -10.87 -5.73 -12.40
N PRO A 48 -11.77 -4.74 -12.33
CA PRO A 48 -13.19 -5.01 -12.12
C PRO A 48 -13.80 -5.86 -13.25
N GLN A 49 -13.23 -5.83 -14.45
CA GLN A 49 -13.61 -6.70 -15.57
C GLN A 49 -13.36 -8.19 -15.31
N TYR A 50 -12.48 -8.53 -14.37
CA TYR A 50 -12.20 -9.91 -13.96
C TYR A 50 -13.01 -10.32 -12.72
N GLY A 51 -13.83 -9.41 -12.17
CA GLY A 51 -14.53 -9.62 -10.91
C GLY A 51 -13.63 -9.45 -9.68
N ASP A 52 -12.44 -8.86 -9.84
CA ASP A 52 -11.51 -8.63 -8.74
C ASP A 52 -12.04 -7.57 -7.77
N SER A 53 -11.63 -7.66 -6.50
CA SER A 53 -12.03 -6.70 -5.47
C SER A 53 -10.98 -6.61 -4.36
N VAL A 54 -10.92 -5.43 -3.73
CA VAL A 54 -10.00 -5.15 -2.61
C VAL A 54 -10.79 -5.21 -1.30
N ILE A 55 -10.33 -6.02 -0.35
CA ILE A 55 -10.87 -6.06 1.01
C ILE A 55 -10.22 -4.95 1.84
N ILE A 56 -11.03 -4.05 2.38
CA ILE A 56 -10.57 -2.96 3.25
C ILE A 56 -10.83 -3.33 4.71
N GLY A 57 -9.75 -3.45 5.49
CA GLY A 57 -9.82 -3.64 6.94
C GLY A 57 -9.80 -2.30 7.69
N ALA A 58 -10.59 -2.20 8.75
CA ALA A 58 -10.58 -1.07 9.68
C ALA A 58 -10.93 -1.54 11.10
N SER A 59 -10.28 -0.97 12.12
CA SER A 59 -10.58 -1.26 13.53
C SER A 59 -11.44 -0.18 14.21
N SER A 60 -11.83 0.87 13.47
CA SER A 60 -12.70 1.93 13.93
C SER A 60 -13.44 2.59 12.77
N LEU A 61 -14.52 3.30 13.08
CA LEU A 61 -15.27 4.06 12.07
C LEU A 61 -14.42 5.17 11.45
N THR A 62 -13.59 5.84 12.24
CA THR A 62 -12.67 6.87 11.75
C THR A 62 -11.66 6.32 10.75
N GLN A 63 -11.12 5.12 10.99
CA GLN A 63 -10.24 4.47 10.01
C GLN A 63 -10.99 4.07 8.75
N LEU A 64 -12.22 3.55 8.88
CA LEU A 64 -13.03 3.21 7.71
C LEU A 64 -13.31 4.45 6.85
N GLN A 65 -13.69 5.57 7.47
CA GLN A 65 -13.93 6.82 6.74
C GLN A 65 -12.65 7.29 6.02
N ALA A 66 -11.51 7.30 6.71
CA ALA A 66 -10.24 7.69 6.10
C ALA A 66 -9.82 6.76 4.94
N ASN A 67 -10.15 5.46 5.02
CA ASN A 67 -9.92 4.53 3.92
C ASN A 67 -10.80 4.91 2.72
N LEU A 68 -12.09 5.13 2.92
CA LEU A 68 -13.03 5.50 1.85
C LEU A 68 -12.64 6.83 1.20
N ASP A 69 -12.32 7.86 2.00
CA ASP A 69 -11.87 9.17 1.51
C ASP A 69 -10.61 9.02 0.64
N ALA A 70 -9.68 8.13 1.02
CA ALA A 70 -8.49 7.85 0.23
C ALA A 70 -8.83 7.15 -1.10
N VAL A 71 -9.81 6.26 -1.13
CA VAL A 71 -10.29 5.65 -2.38
C VAL A 71 -10.94 6.71 -3.28
N GLU A 72 -11.87 7.50 -2.74
CA GLU A 72 -12.62 8.51 -3.49
C GLU A 72 -11.72 9.62 -4.08
N ALA A 73 -10.53 9.84 -3.50
CA ALA A 73 -9.52 10.73 -4.06
C ALA A 73 -8.94 10.27 -5.42
N GLY A 74 -9.25 9.06 -5.86
CA GLY A 74 -8.94 8.58 -7.21
C GLY A 74 -7.48 8.14 -7.42
N PRO A 75 -7.04 7.95 -8.68
CA PRO A 75 -5.71 7.45 -8.99
C PRO A 75 -4.61 8.41 -8.51
N LEU A 76 -3.46 7.85 -8.11
CA LEU A 76 -2.21 8.60 -7.91
C LEU A 76 -1.70 9.17 -9.23
N ASP A 77 -0.87 10.22 -9.14
CA ASP A 77 -0.05 10.63 -10.28
C ASP A 77 0.95 9.54 -10.68
N GLU A 78 1.41 9.58 -11.93
CA GLU A 78 2.30 8.56 -12.51
C GLU A 78 3.63 8.45 -11.77
N HIS A 79 4.12 9.55 -11.20
CA HIS A 79 5.40 9.56 -10.48
C HIS A 79 5.30 8.75 -9.18
N LEU A 80 4.27 8.99 -8.37
CA LEU A 80 4.04 8.25 -7.14
C LEU A 80 3.70 6.79 -7.41
N ALA A 81 2.89 6.52 -8.43
CA ALA A 81 2.57 5.14 -8.81
C ALA A 81 3.84 4.38 -9.23
N GLY A 82 4.66 4.99 -10.10
CA GLY A 82 5.92 4.41 -10.55
C GLY A 82 6.95 4.21 -9.43
N LEU A 83 6.98 5.09 -8.44
CA LEU A 83 7.83 4.92 -7.25
C LEU A 83 7.44 3.65 -6.46
N VAL A 84 6.15 3.45 -6.22
CA VAL A 84 5.66 2.27 -5.50
C VAL A 84 5.95 0.99 -6.29
N ASP A 85 5.77 1.00 -7.62
CA ASP A 85 6.15 -0.12 -8.49
C ASP A 85 7.64 -0.48 -8.39
N GLN A 86 8.50 0.54 -8.43
CA GLN A 86 9.95 0.35 -8.37
C GLN A 86 10.36 -0.23 -7.02
N VAL A 87 9.88 0.37 -5.95
CA VAL A 87 10.19 -0.08 -4.58
C VAL A 87 9.67 -1.50 -4.36
N GLY A 88 8.47 -1.82 -4.82
CA GLY A 88 7.90 -3.17 -4.75
C GLY A 88 8.76 -4.23 -5.45
N LYS A 89 9.34 -3.90 -6.62
CA LYS A 89 10.27 -4.80 -7.32
C LYS A 89 11.57 -5.02 -6.56
N LEU A 90 12.07 -4.01 -5.84
CA LEU A 90 13.32 -4.11 -5.08
C LEU A 90 13.17 -4.97 -3.82
N VAL A 91 11.99 -4.95 -3.19
CA VAL A 91 11.74 -5.66 -1.92
C VAL A 91 10.87 -6.91 -2.08
N GLY A 92 10.52 -7.28 -3.31
CA GLY A 92 9.60 -8.39 -3.62
C GLY A 92 10.05 -9.73 -3.02
N ASP A 93 11.35 -10.03 -3.07
CA ASP A 93 11.94 -11.25 -2.51
C ASP A 93 11.91 -11.29 -0.97
N GLU A 94 11.77 -10.12 -0.33
CA GLU A 94 11.67 -9.98 1.12
C GLU A 94 10.22 -9.94 1.63
N ALA A 95 9.24 -9.87 0.72
CA ALA A 95 7.83 -9.82 1.06
C ALA A 95 7.36 -11.11 1.76
N ALA A 96 6.22 -10.99 2.45
CA ALA A 96 5.54 -12.14 3.01
C ALA A 96 5.17 -13.13 1.88
N PRO A 97 5.44 -14.44 2.03
CA PRO A 97 4.92 -15.40 1.07
C PRO A 97 3.39 -15.40 1.12
N TYR A 98 2.76 -15.42 -0.05
CA TYR A 98 1.29 -15.42 -0.15
C TYR A 98 0.68 -16.75 0.32
N HIS A 99 1.39 -17.85 0.10
CA HIS A 99 1.06 -19.18 0.60
C HIS A 99 1.96 -19.53 1.78
N LEU A 100 1.38 -20.22 2.78
CA LEU A 100 2.12 -20.79 3.90
C LEU A 100 2.81 -22.11 3.49
#